data_AF-A0A7Z2SNS0-F1
#
_entry.id   AF-A0A7Z2SNS0-F1
#
_cell.length_a   1.000
_cell.length_b   1.000
_cell.length_c   1.000
_cell.angle_alpha   90.00
_cell.angle_beta   90.00
_cell.angle_gamma   90.00
#
_symmetry.space_group_name_H-M   'P 1'
#
loop_
_entity.id
_entity.type
_entity.pdbx_description
1 polymer ?
#
loop_
_entity_poly.entity_id
_entity_poly.type
_entity_poly.pdbx_seq_one_letter_code
_entity_poly.pdbx_strand_id
1 'polypeptide(L)'
;MHEVKYDDGKDVQLLSRSGLDWTWRFPWIAETALKIRHSQFVIDGEICVLDVQGISDFNALHSNKYNDEAQLYAFDLFAFGREDLRDQPLLDRKAQLDKLPRGRAQGIFVAPFERGEIGPDLFTAACRMRLEGIVSKHRQRRAKTCDWIKVKNRQHPAYGRVAD
;
A
#
# COMPACT_ATOMS: atom_id res chain seq x y z
N MET A 1 1.73 5.55 -5.17
CA MET A 1 2.02 5.59 -3.72
C MET A 1 1.09 6.61 -3.09
N HIS A 2 0.26 6.16 -2.17
CA HIS A 2 -0.76 6.94 -1.51
C HIS A 2 -0.62 6.70 0.00
N GLU A 3 -0.74 7.75 0.78
CA GLU A 3 -0.63 7.70 2.22
C GLU A 3 -2.02 7.88 2.82
N VAL A 4 -2.48 6.93 3.64
CA VAL A 4 -3.74 7.10 4.39
C VAL A 4 -3.38 7.61 5.78
N LYS A 5 -3.76 8.85 6.05
CA LYS A 5 -3.62 9.48 7.36
C LYS A 5 -4.98 9.48 8.06
N TYR A 6 -5.04 8.94 9.27
CA TYR A 6 -6.20 9.12 10.13
C TYR A 6 -5.81 9.98 11.34
N ASP A 7 -6.59 11.02 11.61
CA ASP A 7 -6.39 11.90 12.76
C ASP A 7 -7.65 11.99 13.65
N ASP A 8 -7.41 11.62 14.90
CA ASP A 8 -8.20 11.79 16.13
C ASP A 8 -9.74 11.83 16.05
N GLY A 9 -10.36 10.75 15.57
CA GLY A 9 -11.65 10.34 16.11
C GLY A 9 -12.92 10.72 15.33
N LYS A 10 -12.84 11.46 14.21
CA LYS A 10 -14.03 11.73 13.37
C LYS A 10 -13.79 11.72 11.85
N ASP A 11 -12.60 12.03 11.38
CA ASP A 11 -12.34 12.20 9.94
C ASP A 11 -11.16 11.33 9.46
N VAL A 12 -11.37 10.61 8.35
CA VAL A 12 -10.31 9.89 7.63
C VAL A 12 -9.80 10.77 6.50
N GLN A 13 -8.49 10.83 6.32
CA GLN A 13 -7.86 11.48 5.18
C GLN A 13 -7.05 10.48 4.34
N LEU A 14 -7.41 10.39 3.07
CA LEU A 14 -6.63 9.67 2.08
C LEU A 14 -5.80 10.68 1.30
N LEU A 15 -4.49 10.73 1.56
CA LEU A 15 -3.59 11.70 0.95
C LEU A 15 -2.80 11.07 -0.19
N SER A 16 -2.71 11.77 -1.30
CA SER A 16 -1.73 11.43 -2.33
C SER A 16 -0.31 11.68 -1.82
N ARG A 17 0.70 11.16 -2.54
CA ARG A 17 2.11 11.50 -2.27
C ARG A 17 2.39 13.01 -2.28
N SER A 18 1.63 13.81 -3.03
CA SER A 18 1.75 15.27 -3.08
C SER A 18 0.93 16.00 -2.01
N GLY A 19 0.21 15.26 -1.14
CA GLY A 19 -0.60 15.83 -0.05
C GLY A 19 -2.01 16.23 -0.44
N LEU A 20 -2.50 15.82 -1.63
CA LEU A 20 -3.88 16.08 -2.04
C LEU A 20 -4.85 15.14 -1.34
N ASP A 21 -5.95 15.68 -0.80
CA ASP A 21 -7.01 14.89 -0.18
C ASP A 21 -7.92 14.24 -1.22
N TRP A 22 -7.85 12.91 -1.29
CA TRP A 22 -8.56 12.03 -2.19
C TRP A 22 -9.62 11.19 -1.46
N THR A 23 -9.97 11.54 -0.22
CA THR A 23 -10.94 10.78 0.61
C THR A 23 -12.28 10.61 -0.10
N TRP A 24 -12.80 11.69 -0.69
CA TRP A 24 -14.06 11.67 -1.43
C TRP A 24 -14.03 10.72 -2.65
N ARG A 25 -12.84 10.47 -3.20
CA ARG A 25 -12.67 9.69 -4.43
C ARG A 25 -12.73 8.19 -4.16
N PHE A 26 -12.34 7.71 -2.98
CA PHE A 26 -12.22 6.28 -2.70
C PHE A 26 -13.03 5.87 -1.46
N PRO A 27 -14.36 5.78 -1.58
CA PRO A 27 -15.26 5.64 -0.45
C PRO A 27 -15.03 4.34 0.34
N TRP A 28 -14.76 3.21 -0.32
CA TRP A 28 -14.52 1.94 0.39
C TRP A 28 -13.25 1.96 1.24
N ILE A 29 -12.21 2.68 0.81
CA ILE A 29 -10.98 2.85 1.57
C ILE A 29 -11.28 3.68 2.82
N ALA A 30 -11.99 4.81 2.65
CA ALA A 30 -12.37 5.70 3.75
C ALA A 30 -13.29 4.99 4.78
N GLU A 31 -14.32 4.29 4.32
CA GLU A 31 -15.22 3.51 5.17
C GLU A 31 -14.51 2.38 5.91
N THR A 32 -13.53 1.74 5.26
CA THR A 32 -12.74 0.69 5.89
C THR A 32 -11.83 1.28 6.97
N ALA A 33 -11.18 2.40 6.71
CA ALA A 33 -10.35 3.11 7.67
C ALA A 33 -11.15 3.54 8.92
N LEU A 34 -12.38 4.03 8.75
CA LEU A 34 -13.28 4.40 9.86
C LEU A 34 -13.63 3.22 10.80
N LYS A 35 -13.50 1.97 10.33
CA LYS A 35 -13.80 0.77 11.13
C LYS A 35 -12.61 0.27 11.94
N ILE A 36 -11.41 0.84 11.74
CA ILE A 36 -10.22 0.48 12.51
C ILE A 36 -10.36 1.04 13.93
N ARG A 37 -10.46 0.16 14.93
CA ARG A 37 -10.73 0.53 16.34
C ARG A 37 -9.49 1.07 17.09
N HIS A 38 -8.85 2.10 16.56
CA HIS A 38 -7.74 2.79 17.20
C HIS A 38 -7.91 4.31 17.11
N SER A 39 -7.40 5.02 18.12
CA SER A 39 -7.55 6.49 18.21
C SER A 39 -6.81 7.24 17.11
N GLN A 40 -5.70 6.69 16.60
CA GLN A 40 -4.88 7.31 15.55
C GLN A 40 -4.10 6.23 14.80
N PHE A 41 -3.94 6.38 13.49
CA PHE A 41 -3.07 5.53 12.68
C PHE A 41 -2.61 6.23 11.40
N VAL A 42 -1.44 5.83 10.88
CA VAL A 42 -0.94 6.29 9.59
C VAL A 42 -0.45 5.08 8.80
N ILE A 43 -1.09 4.79 7.67
CA ILE A 43 -0.82 3.64 6.81
C ILE A 43 -0.22 4.14 5.50
N ASP A 44 0.87 3.51 5.07
CA ASP A 44 1.45 3.74 3.75
C ASP A 44 1.12 2.56 2.82
N GLY A 45 0.66 2.87 1.61
CA GLY A 45 0.12 1.86 0.70
C GLY A 45 0.06 2.28 -0.76
N GLU A 46 -0.44 1.37 -1.58
CA GLU A 46 -0.75 1.62 -2.98
C GLU A 46 -2.25 1.43 -3.22
N ILE A 47 -2.88 2.38 -3.89
CA ILE A 47 -4.28 2.23 -4.32
C ILE A 47 -4.25 1.54 -5.67
N CYS A 48 -5.04 0.48 -5.80
CA CYS A 48 -5.15 -0.31 -7.00
C CYS A 48 -6.63 -0.52 -7.34
N VAL A 49 -6.94 -0.49 -8.63
CA VAL A 49 -8.12 -1.19 -9.17
C VAL A 49 -7.58 -2.46 -9.80
N LEU A 50 -8.18 -3.61 -9.49
CA LEU A 50 -7.71 -4.89 -10.00
C LEU A 50 -8.60 -5.36 -11.16
N ASP A 51 -7.98 -5.94 -12.18
CA ASP A 51 -8.69 -6.63 -13.25
C ASP A 51 -9.20 -8.02 -12.79
N VAL A 52 -9.84 -8.74 -13.71
CA VAL A 52 -10.39 -10.09 -13.47
C VAL A 52 -9.30 -11.14 -13.15
N GLN A 53 -8.04 -10.85 -13.44
CA GLN A 53 -6.89 -11.71 -13.09
C GLN A 53 -6.22 -11.27 -11.78
N GLY A 54 -6.72 -10.23 -11.11
CA GLY A 54 -6.16 -9.68 -9.88
C GLY A 54 -4.92 -8.81 -10.12
N ILE A 55 -4.69 -8.34 -11.34
CA ILE A 55 -3.56 -7.48 -11.69
C ILE A 55 -4.02 -6.02 -11.63
N SER A 56 -3.15 -5.13 -11.14
CA SER A 56 -3.47 -3.70 -11.03
C SER A 56 -3.62 -3.05 -12.41
N ASP A 57 -4.81 -2.50 -12.67
CA ASP A 57 -5.12 -1.70 -13.85
C ASP A 57 -4.96 -0.20 -13.56
N PHE A 58 -3.81 0.31 -13.98
CA PHE A 58 -3.48 1.73 -13.88
C PHE A 58 -4.48 2.63 -14.59
N ASN A 59 -4.97 2.24 -15.78
CA ASN A 59 -5.87 3.08 -16.55
C ASN A 59 -7.24 3.14 -15.88
N ALA A 60 -7.72 2.01 -15.34
CA ALA A 60 -8.96 1.95 -14.58
C ALA A 60 -8.92 2.90 -13.37
N LEU A 61 -7.84 2.87 -12.59
CA LEU A 61 -7.64 3.78 -11.45
C LEU A 61 -7.71 5.26 -11.85
N HIS A 62 -7.09 5.63 -12.97
CA HIS A 62 -7.03 7.03 -13.44
C HIS A 62 -8.30 7.49 -14.19
N SER A 63 -9.18 6.56 -14.58
CA SER A 63 -10.39 6.86 -15.36
C SER A 63 -11.50 7.57 -14.59
N ASN A 64 -11.42 7.61 -13.25
CA ASN A 64 -12.50 8.02 -12.33
C ASN A 64 -13.79 7.15 -12.40
N LYS A 65 -13.81 6.06 -13.18
CA LYS A 65 -15.02 5.23 -13.34
C LYS A 65 -15.14 4.10 -12.32
N TYR A 66 -14.02 3.61 -11.81
CA TYR A 66 -13.92 2.45 -10.91
C TYR A 66 -13.42 2.84 -9.52
N ASN A 67 -13.78 4.05 -9.10
CA ASN A 67 -13.34 4.66 -7.85
C ASN A 67 -13.86 3.91 -6.62
N ASP A 68 -15.08 3.38 -6.71
CA ASP A 68 -15.73 2.52 -5.73
C ASP A 68 -15.11 1.13 -5.66
N GLU A 69 -14.49 0.63 -6.73
CA GLU A 69 -13.79 -0.67 -6.74
C GLU A 69 -12.34 -0.59 -6.24
N ALA A 70 -11.83 0.62 -5.98
CA ALA A 70 -10.44 0.83 -5.61
C ALA A 70 -10.12 0.31 -4.19
N GLN A 71 -8.96 -0.32 -4.08
CA GLN A 71 -8.49 -0.96 -2.85
C GLN A 71 -7.10 -0.43 -2.51
N LEU A 72 -6.83 -0.23 -1.21
CA LEU A 72 -5.51 0.07 -0.70
C LEU A 72 -4.78 -1.24 -0.32
N TYR A 73 -3.60 -1.44 -0.89
CA TYR A 73 -2.62 -2.44 -0.44
C TYR A 73 -1.59 -1.77 0.47
N ALA A 74 -1.82 -1.85 1.77
CA ALA A 74 -0.97 -1.33 2.83
C ALA A 74 0.32 -2.14 2.97
N PHE A 75 1.47 -1.48 2.93
CA PHE A 75 2.77 -2.16 3.05
C PHE A 75 3.65 -1.65 4.20
N ASP A 76 3.28 -0.54 4.85
CA ASP A 76 3.96 0.04 6.03
C ASP A 76 2.95 0.70 6.98
N LEU A 77 3.36 0.89 8.25
CA LEU A 77 2.58 1.55 9.30
C LEU A 77 3.48 2.52 10.05
N PHE A 78 3.13 3.80 10.03
CA PHE A 78 3.95 4.87 10.62
C PHE A 78 3.48 5.31 12.02
N ALA A 79 2.20 5.14 12.34
CA ALA A 79 1.67 5.42 13.67
C ALA A 79 0.52 4.45 13.98
N PHE A 80 0.36 4.10 15.25
CA PHE A 80 -0.72 3.25 15.72
C PHE A 80 -1.07 3.53 17.18
N GLY A 81 -2.30 3.97 17.45
CA GLY A 81 -2.67 4.49 18.76
C GLY A 81 -1.83 5.72 19.12
N ARG A 82 -1.18 5.71 20.28
CA ARG A 82 -0.31 6.83 20.73
C ARG A 82 1.16 6.66 20.31
N GLU A 83 1.49 5.59 19.60
CA GLU A 83 2.86 5.25 19.25
C GLU A 83 3.22 5.74 17.84
N ASP A 84 4.31 6.52 17.75
CA ASP A 84 4.99 6.80 16.49
C ASP A 84 5.98 5.66 16.18
N LEU A 85 5.77 4.99 15.05
CA LEU A 85 6.52 3.81 14.65
C LEU A 85 7.64 4.14 13.65
N ARG A 86 7.78 5.39 13.18
CA ARG A 86 8.69 5.74 12.07
C ARG A 86 10.15 5.43 12.35
N ASP A 87 10.55 5.44 13.61
CA ASP A 87 11.90 5.10 14.04
C ASP A 87 12.08 3.60 14.32
N GLN A 88 11.03 2.78 14.33
CA GLN A 88 11.14 1.33 14.50
C GLN A 88 11.64 0.65 13.22
N PRO A 89 12.32 -0.51 13.30
CA PRO A 89 12.64 -1.35 12.13
C PRO A 89 11.41 -1.71 11.29
N LEU A 90 11.58 -1.82 9.95
CA LEU A 90 10.49 -2.17 9.04
C LEU A 90 9.78 -3.48 9.40
N LEU A 91 10.52 -4.51 9.86
CA LEU A 91 9.90 -5.77 10.27
C LEU A 91 8.96 -5.59 11.46
N ASP A 92 9.29 -4.73 12.40
CA ASP A 92 8.48 -4.48 13.59
C ASP A 92 7.22 -3.69 13.20
N ARG A 93 7.36 -2.71 12.31
CA ARG A 93 6.20 -1.97 11.74
C ARG A 93 5.26 -2.90 10.97
N LYS A 94 5.81 -3.83 10.18
CA LYS A 94 5.02 -4.86 9.48
C LYS A 94 4.30 -5.79 10.46
N ALA A 95 4.93 -6.17 11.56
CA ALA A 95 4.29 -6.98 12.59
C ALA A 95 3.14 -6.23 13.29
N GLN A 96 3.22 -4.91 13.45
CA GLN A 96 2.09 -4.09 13.92
C GLN A 96 1.00 -3.95 12.86
N LEU A 97 1.38 -3.76 11.59
CA LEU A 97 0.44 -3.70 10.47
C LEU A 97 -0.40 -4.98 10.35
N ASP A 98 0.20 -6.15 10.61
CA ASP A 98 -0.50 -7.44 10.61
C ASP A 98 -1.57 -7.59 11.70
N LYS A 99 -1.53 -6.74 12.74
CA LYS A 99 -2.55 -6.69 13.81
C LYS A 99 -3.77 -5.87 13.41
N LEU A 100 -3.72 -5.14 12.29
CA LEU A 100 -4.92 -4.47 11.79
C LEU A 100 -6.04 -5.49 11.59
N PRO A 101 -7.27 -5.17 12.02
CA PRO A 101 -8.36 -6.13 12.04
C PRO A 101 -8.58 -6.75 10.66
N ARG A 102 -8.41 -8.07 10.58
CA ARG A 102 -8.75 -8.88 9.41
C ARG A 102 -10.25 -9.18 9.46
N GLY A 103 -11.06 -8.31 8.87
CA GLY A 103 -12.51 -8.46 8.71
C GLY A 103 -12.92 -8.21 7.27
N ARG A 104 -14.22 -8.14 6.93
CA ARG A 104 -14.74 -7.79 5.59
C ARG A 104 -14.44 -6.32 5.18
N ALA A 105 -13.21 -5.87 5.41
CA ALA A 105 -12.64 -4.65 4.90
C ALA A 105 -12.40 -4.85 3.40
N GLN A 106 -13.34 -4.39 2.57
CA GLN A 106 -13.20 -4.46 1.12
C GLN A 106 -12.20 -3.42 0.59
N GLY A 107 -11.84 -2.40 1.38
CA GLY A 107 -11.03 -1.28 0.90
C GLY A 107 -9.56 -1.27 1.33
N ILE A 108 -9.14 -1.99 2.38
CA ILE A 108 -7.75 -1.98 2.88
C ILE A 108 -7.26 -3.41 3.12
N PHE A 109 -6.18 -3.78 2.46
CA PHE A 109 -5.51 -5.07 2.54
C PHE A 109 -4.05 -4.91 2.93
N VAL A 110 -3.49 -5.86 3.68
CA VAL A 110 -2.04 -5.92 3.89
C VAL A 110 -1.39 -6.52 2.66
N ALA A 111 -0.45 -5.80 2.06
CA ALA A 111 0.31 -6.26 0.91
C ALA A 111 1.19 -7.46 1.30
N PRO A 112 1.09 -8.60 0.59
CA PRO A 112 1.92 -9.77 0.87
C PRO A 112 3.39 -9.43 0.67
N PHE A 113 4.24 -10.03 1.50
CA PHE A 113 5.70 -9.88 1.40
C PHE A 113 6.39 -11.14 1.88
N GLU A 114 7.56 -11.40 1.29
CA GLU A 114 8.40 -12.52 1.70
C GLU A 114 9.68 -12.04 2.39
N ARG A 115 10.27 -12.93 3.21
CA ARG A 115 11.52 -12.69 3.92
C ARG A 115 12.63 -13.60 3.38
N GLY A 116 13.88 -13.22 3.61
CA GLY A 116 15.06 -14.01 3.24
C GLY A 116 15.66 -13.62 1.90
N GLU A 117 16.64 -14.40 1.47
CA GLU A 117 17.47 -14.13 0.28
C GLU A 117 16.89 -14.75 -1.01
N ILE A 118 15.56 -14.70 -1.15
CA ILE A 118 14.83 -15.34 -2.27
C ILE A 118 14.44 -14.34 -3.39
N GLY A 119 15.07 -13.16 -3.41
CA GLY A 119 14.72 -12.07 -4.33
C GLY A 119 14.63 -12.48 -5.81
N PRO A 120 15.62 -13.21 -6.37
CA PRO A 120 15.57 -13.67 -7.76
C PRO A 120 14.40 -14.62 -8.07
N ASP A 121 14.10 -15.55 -7.17
CA ASP A 121 13.00 -16.51 -7.32
C ASP A 121 11.65 -15.81 -7.21
N LEU A 122 11.52 -14.91 -6.23
CA LEU A 122 10.32 -14.08 -6.06
C LEU A 122 10.08 -13.18 -7.27
N PHE A 123 11.12 -12.57 -7.83
CA PHE A 123 11.02 -11.79 -9.05
C PHE A 123 10.60 -12.64 -10.24
N THR A 124 11.15 -13.85 -10.38
CA THR A 124 10.77 -14.80 -11.42
C THR A 124 9.30 -15.20 -11.31
N ALA A 125 8.82 -15.48 -10.09
CA ALA A 125 7.41 -15.76 -9.83
C ALA A 125 6.52 -14.56 -10.16
N ALA A 126 6.88 -13.35 -9.73
CA ALA A 126 6.15 -12.12 -10.06
C ALA A 126 6.04 -11.89 -11.57
N CYS A 127 7.10 -12.14 -12.33
CA CYS A 127 7.10 -12.07 -13.79
C CYS A 127 6.15 -13.11 -14.41
N ARG A 128 6.13 -14.35 -13.93
CA ARG A 128 5.19 -15.41 -14.39
C ARG A 128 3.73 -15.05 -14.11
N MET A 129 3.48 -14.36 -13.00
CA MET A 129 2.17 -13.81 -12.64
C MET A 129 1.80 -12.52 -13.39
N ARG A 130 2.65 -12.07 -14.33
CA ARG A 130 2.49 -10.82 -15.09
C ARG A 130 2.37 -9.56 -14.22
N LEU A 131 3.00 -9.55 -13.04
CA LEU A 131 3.10 -8.35 -12.21
C LEU A 131 4.15 -7.38 -12.79
N GLU A 132 4.04 -6.10 -12.44
CA GLU A 132 4.98 -5.05 -12.88
C GLU A 132 6.42 -5.31 -12.40
N GLY A 133 6.58 -5.96 -11.25
CA GLY A 133 7.89 -6.22 -10.65
C GLY A 133 7.80 -6.41 -9.14
N ILE A 134 8.93 -6.21 -8.46
CA ILE A 134 9.03 -6.30 -7.00
C ILE A 134 9.70 -5.05 -6.41
N VAL A 135 9.48 -4.83 -5.12
CA VAL A 135 10.15 -3.79 -4.33
C VAL A 135 10.85 -4.43 -3.15
N SER A 136 12.17 -4.35 -3.13
CA SER A 136 13.01 -4.82 -2.02
C SER A 136 13.23 -3.68 -1.04
N LYS A 137 13.02 -3.97 0.25
CA LYS A 137 13.21 -3.01 1.35
C LYS A 137 14.07 -3.65 2.43
N HIS A 138 15.10 -2.94 2.92
CA HIS A 138 15.97 -3.49 3.96
C HIS A 138 15.19 -3.68 5.27
N ARG A 139 15.37 -4.83 5.94
CA ARG A 139 14.54 -5.21 7.12
C ARG A 139 14.66 -4.27 8.32
N GLN A 140 15.83 -3.61 8.46
CA GLN A 140 16.12 -2.66 9.55
C GLN A 140 15.88 -1.19 9.17
N ARG A 141 15.33 -0.93 7.98
CA ARG A 141 15.14 0.45 7.53
C ARG A 141 14.13 1.21 8.41
N ARG A 142 14.39 2.48 8.61
CA ARG A 142 13.46 3.43 9.27
C ARG A 142 12.60 4.10 8.21
N ALA A 143 11.47 4.69 8.58
CA ALA A 143 10.55 5.27 7.59
C ALA A 143 11.20 6.41 6.78
N LYS A 144 12.09 7.19 7.42
CA LYS A 144 12.79 8.33 6.81
C LYS A 144 13.91 7.95 5.83
N THR A 145 14.33 6.69 5.74
CA THR A 145 15.39 6.28 4.81
C THR A 145 14.78 5.87 3.46
N CYS A 146 15.17 6.52 2.37
CA CYS A 146 14.72 6.18 1.01
C CYS A 146 15.61 5.10 0.38
N ASP A 147 15.57 3.88 0.90
CA ASP A 147 16.44 2.75 0.52
C ASP A 147 15.67 1.59 -0.13
N TRP A 148 14.73 1.89 -1.04
CA TRP A 148 13.95 0.85 -1.72
C TRP A 148 14.57 0.56 -3.09
N ILE A 149 14.67 -0.72 -3.42
CA ILE A 149 15.12 -1.14 -4.74
C ILE A 149 13.91 -1.69 -5.48
N LYS A 150 13.47 -0.98 -6.52
CA LYS A 150 12.41 -1.45 -7.42
C LYS A 150 13.04 -2.18 -8.59
N VAL A 151 12.64 -3.42 -8.82
CA VAL A 151 13.04 -4.22 -9.99
C VAL A 151 11.80 -4.45 -10.84
N LYS A 152 11.80 -3.92 -12.07
CA LYS A 152 10.65 -4.02 -12.99
C LYS A 152 10.80 -5.18 -13.96
N ASN A 153 9.69 -5.86 -14.24
CA ASN A 153 9.54 -6.83 -15.32
C ASN A 153 9.57 -6.11 -16.67
N ARG A 154 10.59 -6.35 -17.48
CA ARG A 154 10.79 -5.73 -18.81
C ARG A 154 9.70 -6.06 -19.83
N GLN A 155 9.00 -7.18 -19.62
CA GLN A 155 7.95 -7.65 -20.53
C GLN A 155 6.57 -7.07 -20.15
N HIS A 156 6.45 -6.40 -18.99
CA HIS A 156 5.19 -5.83 -18.56
C HIS A 156 4.87 -4.54 -19.34
N PRO A 157 3.62 -4.31 -19.79
CA PRO A 157 3.23 -3.10 -20.53
C PRO A 157 3.54 -1.79 -19.80
N ALA A 158 3.60 -1.81 -18.46
CA ALA A 158 3.96 -0.65 -17.65
C ALA A 158 5.48 -0.36 -17.59
N TYR A 159 6.34 -1.22 -18.15
CA TYR A 159 7.80 -1.02 -18.08
C TYR A 159 8.24 0.29 -18.73
N GLY A 160 7.65 0.61 -19.89
CA GLY A 160 7.90 1.85 -20.63
C GLY A 160 7.21 3.09 -20.06
N ARG A 161 6.37 2.95 -19.02
CA ARG A 161 5.83 4.08 -18.26
C ARG A 161 6.97 4.59 -17.38
N VAL A 162 7.80 5.46 -17.96
CA VAL A 162 8.76 6.27 -17.21
C VAL A 162 7.95 7.17 -16.28
N ALA A 163 8.42 7.35 -15.05
CA ALA A 163 7.79 8.24 -14.09
C ALA A 163 7.93 9.68 -14.60
N ASP A 164 6.83 10.26 -15.06
CA ASP A 164 6.65 11.72 -15.06
C ASP A 164 6.53 12.22 -13.61
#